data_AF-A0A849Z8S9-F1
#
_entry.id   AF-A0A849Z8S9-F1
#
_cell.length_a   1.000
_cell.length_b   1.000
_cell.length_c   1.000
_cell.angle_alpha   90.00
_cell.angle_beta   90.00
_cell.angle_gamma   90.00
#
_symmetry.space_group_name_H-M   'P 1'
#
loop_
_entity.id
_entity.type
_entity.pdbx_description
1 polymer ?
#
loop_
_entity_poly.entity_id
_entity_poly.type
_entity_poly.pdbx_seq_one_letter_code
_entity_poly.pdbx_strand_id
1 'polypeptide(L)'
;GAVGTAHLLTPEQLNRKIENVLHVSWGSYQDPNLLNPGGGNGFKMLFGGIDSVDTTVRIQDPNGIMANVIERMSLEVGCEVIGSEFSLPQAERVLFKNVEPTTEPLDANGYEIPEAAANIKANIVHLMSTLWGETYAVTDPEVTRAFELYVQTWQEGKALVNKDPEMGGLGTGFACGGNFTSNNYLTGVPFGPAAEGDKSPHIAWRGDGEGGVNDPLYTGRAWMAVMVYLLSDATFVYDL
;
A
#
# COMPACT_ATOMS: atom_id res chain seq x y z
N GLY A 1 -15.66 17.33 28.08
CA GLY A 1 -15.73 15.87 28.29
C GLY A 1 -14.37 15.33 27.96
N ALA A 2 -13.81 14.47 28.83
CA ALA A 2 -12.46 13.95 28.71
C ALA A 2 -12.25 13.26 27.36
N VAL A 3 -11.36 13.82 26.55
CA VAL A 3 -10.85 13.19 25.34
C VAL A 3 -9.92 12.08 25.81
N GLY A 4 -10.19 10.84 25.38
CA GLY A 4 -9.30 9.70 25.62
C GLY A 4 -7.89 10.06 25.18
N THR A 5 -6.89 9.77 26.00
CA THR A 5 -5.50 10.02 25.63
C THR A 5 -5.16 9.11 24.47
N ALA A 6 -5.04 9.67 23.27
CA ALA A 6 -4.59 8.93 22.10
C ALA A 6 -3.26 8.26 22.43
N HIS A 7 -3.17 6.95 22.19
CA HIS A 7 -1.98 6.17 22.49
C HIS A 7 -1.44 5.49 21.23
N LEU A 8 -0.13 5.57 21.04
CA LEU A 8 0.55 4.88 19.95
C LEU A 8 0.30 3.38 20.07
N LEU A 9 -0.09 2.73 18.97
CA LEU A 9 -0.32 1.30 18.95
C LEU A 9 0.97 0.56 19.31
N THR A 10 0.81 -0.53 20.07
CA THR A 10 1.91 -1.47 20.28
C THR A 10 2.28 -2.18 18.96
N PRO A 11 3.51 -2.69 18.77
CA PRO A 11 3.87 -3.48 17.61
C PRO A 11 2.88 -4.63 17.35
N GLU A 12 2.42 -5.29 18.41
CA GLU A 12 1.45 -6.38 18.33
C GLU A 12 0.07 -5.90 17.87
N GLN A 13 -0.40 -4.75 18.34
CA GLN A 13 -1.67 -4.16 17.89
C GLN A 13 -1.56 -3.67 16.44
N LEU A 14 -0.47 -3.01 16.08
CA LEU A 14 -0.23 -2.53 14.71
C LEU A 14 -0.20 -3.71 13.73
N ASN A 15 0.52 -4.79 14.05
CA ASN A 15 0.55 -6.01 13.22
C ASN A 15 -0.85 -6.58 13.01
N ARG A 16 -1.63 -6.72 14.09
CA ARG A 16 -3.02 -7.20 13.99
C ARG A 16 -3.90 -6.26 13.18
N LYS A 17 -3.71 -4.94 13.27
CA LYS A 17 -4.46 -3.97 12.47
C LYS A 17 -4.14 -4.14 10.99
N ILE A 18 -2.87 -4.26 10.64
CA ILE A 18 -2.42 -4.53 9.26
C ILE A 18 -3.07 -5.82 8.73
N GLU A 19 -2.94 -6.94 9.44
CA GLU A 19 -3.50 -8.23 8.97
C GLU A 19 -5.03 -8.20 8.82
N ASN A 20 -5.74 -7.60 9.77
CA ASN A 20 -7.21 -7.63 9.77
C ASN A 20 -7.85 -6.61 8.84
N VAL A 21 -7.20 -5.46 8.62
CA VAL A 21 -7.75 -4.38 7.79
C VAL A 21 -7.25 -4.47 6.35
N LEU A 22 -5.98 -4.83 6.16
CA LEU A 22 -5.34 -4.81 4.84
C LEU A 22 -5.23 -6.20 4.22
N HIS A 23 -5.45 -7.27 4.99
CA HIS A 23 -5.30 -8.66 4.53
C HIS A 23 -3.90 -9.00 3.97
N VAL A 24 -2.90 -8.20 4.35
CA VAL A 24 -1.48 -8.45 4.06
C VAL A 24 -0.72 -8.56 5.37
N SER A 25 0.50 -9.09 5.31
CA SER A 25 1.39 -9.13 6.45
C SER A 25 2.61 -8.26 6.19
N TRP A 26 3.09 -7.57 7.22
CA TRP A 26 4.30 -6.75 7.11
C TRP A 26 5.53 -7.60 7.45
N GLY A 27 6.14 -8.18 6.43
CA GLY A 27 7.25 -9.12 6.55
C GLY A 27 7.48 -9.91 5.25
N SER A 28 8.23 -10.99 5.32
CA SER A 28 8.44 -11.89 4.17
C SER A 28 7.48 -13.07 4.20
N TYR A 29 7.27 -13.77 3.07
CA TYR A 29 6.49 -15.03 3.07
C TYR A 29 6.98 -16.06 4.11
N GLN A 30 8.29 -16.07 4.38
CA GLN A 30 8.93 -16.98 5.33
C GLN A 30 8.83 -16.51 6.78
N ASP A 31 8.62 -15.20 6.97
CA ASP A 31 8.47 -14.55 8.26
C ASP A 31 7.57 -13.31 8.11
N PRO A 32 6.24 -13.51 8.06
CA PRO A 32 5.28 -12.47 7.70
C PRO A 32 5.09 -11.43 8.81
N ASN A 33 5.69 -11.66 9.98
CA ASN A 33 5.52 -10.81 11.16
C ASN A 33 6.85 -10.13 11.49
N LEU A 34 6.87 -8.81 11.60
CA LEU A 34 7.96 -8.10 12.30
C LEU A 34 7.98 -8.33 13.82
N LEU A 35 7.16 -9.23 14.33
CA LEU A 35 7.32 -9.78 15.67
C LEU A 35 8.31 -10.94 15.71
N ASN A 36 8.75 -11.47 14.56
CA ASN A 36 9.73 -12.56 14.53
C ASN A 36 10.86 -12.32 13.49
N PRO A 37 12.10 -12.77 13.76
CA PRO A 37 13.29 -12.29 13.10
C PRO A 37 14.14 -13.43 12.48
N GLY A 38 14.82 -13.14 11.38
CA GLY A 38 16.02 -13.91 11.01
C GLY A 38 17.21 -13.77 11.99
N GLY A 39 17.04 -13.17 13.18
CA GLY A 39 18.12 -12.98 14.16
C GLY A 39 17.93 -11.92 15.25
N GLY A 40 16.81 -11.91 15.99
CA GLY A 40 16.74 -11.20 17.28
C GLY A 40 15.47 -10.45 17.64
N ASN A 41 15.09 -9.38 16.92
CA ASN A 41 14.09 -8.39 17.40
C ASN A 41 13.65 -7.36 16.30
N GLY A 42 13.39 -7.79 15.06
CA GLY A 42 13.24 -6.89 13.91
C GLY A 42 12.10 -5.87 14.04
N PHE A 43 12.40 -4.57 14.06
CA PHE A 43 11.50 -3.42 14.27
C PHE A 43 10.60 -3.40 15.52
N LYS A 44 10.23 -4.54 16.12
CA LYS A 44 9.47 -4.64 17.36
C LYS A 44 10.05 -3.73 18.44
N MET A 45 11.35 -3.83 18.73
CA MET A 45 11.99 -2.99 19.75
C MET A 45 12.08 -1.52 19.33
N LEU A 46 12.30 -1.26 18.04
CA LEU A 46 12.40 0.09 17.49
C LEU A 46 11.05 0.83 17.49
N PHE A 47 9.94 0.08 17.51
CA PHE A 47 8.58 0.59 17.59
C PHE A 47 7.97 0.52 19.01
N GLY A 48 8.81 0.32 20.04
CA GLY A 48 8.37 0.36 21.44
C GLY A 48 7.91 -0.99 22.02
N GLY A 49 8.25 -2.10 21.38
CA GLY A 49 8.10 -3.44 21.96
C GLY A 49 8.98 -3.64 23.21
N ILE A 50 8.63 -4.64 24.00
CA ILE A 50 9.39 -5.08 25.19
C ILE A 50 9.88 -6.51 24.99
N ASP A 51 11.07 -6.83 25.53
CA ASP A 51 11.65 -8.18 25.52
C ASP A 51 11.53 -8.87 26.89
N SER A 52 11.07 -8.16 27.91
CA SER A 52 10.93 -8.63 29.30
C SER A 52 12.25 -9.06 29.97
N VAL A 53 13.40 -8.82 29.33
CA VAL A 53 14.74 -9.13 29.84
C VAL A 53 15.47 -7.82 30.17
N ASP A 54 15.80 -7.04 29.14
CA ASP A 54 16.53 -5.79 29.27
C ASP A 54 15.59 -4.57 29.13
N THR A 55 14.54 -4.71 28.31
CA THR A 55 13.51 -3.69 28.14
C THR A 55 12.19 -4.19 28.72
N THR A 56 11.90 -3.79 29.95
CA THR A 56 10.71 -4.22 30.71
C THR A 56 9.58 -3.18 30.71
N VAL A 57 9.88 -1.94 30.32
CA VAL A 57 8.90 -0.85 30.22
C VAL A 57 8.83 -0.35 28.79
N ARG A 58 7.60 -0.16 28.31
CA ARG A 58 7.30 0.33 26.96
C ARG A 58 7.58 1.82 26.86
N ILE A 59 8.25 2.22 25.79
CA ILE A 59 8.29 3.62 25.36
C ILE A 59 6.94 3.94 24.74
N GLN A 60 6.19 4.84 25.36
CA GLN A 60 4.87 5.27 24.89
C GLN A 60 4.92 6.59 24.12
N ASP A 61 5.96 7.39 24.35
CA ASP A 61 6.16 8.66 23.68
C ASP A 61 6.81 8.45 22.30
N PRO A 62 6.21 8.99 21.22
CA PRO A 62 6.75 8.88 19.87
C PRO A 62 8.12 9.51 19.77
N ASN A 63 9.00 8.89 18.97
CA ASN A 63 10.31 9.45 18.64
C ASN A 63 10.65 9.22 17.16
N GLY A 64 11.75 9.83 16.69
CA GLY A 64 12.14 9.76 15.29
C GLY A 64 12.44 8.34 14.79
N ILE A 65 12.88 7.43 15.66
CA ILE A 65 13.09 6.03 15.28
C ILE A 65 11.74 5.39 14.97
N MET A 66 10.75 5.54 15.84
CA MET A 66 9.39 5.01 15.62
C MET A 66 8.76 5.58 14.34
N ALA A 67 8.97 6.87 14.07
CA ALA A 67 8.49 7.50 12.84
C ALA A 67 9.11 6.85 11.58
N ASN A 68 10.42 6.62 11.57
CA ASN A 68 11.09 5.93 10.45
C ASN A 68 10.60 4.48 10.28
N VAL A 69 10.22 3.82 11.38
CA VAL A 69 9.63 2.47 11.34
C VAL A 69 8.25 2.51 10.69
N ILE A 70 7.41 3.49 11.04
CA ILE A 70 6.10 3.71 10.41
C ILE A 70 6.25 4.03 8.92
N GLU A 71 7.24 4.86 8.54
CA GLU A 71 7.48 5.21 7.14
C GLU A 71 7.87 3.97 6.32
N ARG A 72 8.82 3.18 6.82
CA ARG A 72 9.21 1.92 6.18
C ARG A 72 8.04 0.93 6.09
N MET A 73 7.24 0.82 7.14
CA MET A 73 6.03 0.01 7.16
C MET A 73 5.08 0.43 6.05
N SER A 74 4.80 1.72 5.96
CA SER A 74 3.87 2.29 5.01
C SER A 74 4.32 2.03 3.57
N LEU A 75 5.63 2.08 3.30
CA LEU A 75 6.22 1.73 2.01
C LEU A 75 6.08 0.24 1.66
N GLU A 76 6.51 -0.64 2.57
CA GLU A 76 6.49 -2.10 2.30
C GLU A 76 5.05 -2.62 2.22
N VAL A 77 4.21 -2.31 3.20
CA VAL A 77 2.80 -2.72 3.25
C VAL A 77 2.00 -2.10 2.11
N GLY A 78 2.23 -0.82 1.80
CA GLY A 78 1.58 -0.17 0.67
C GLY A 78 1.83 -0.93 -0.64
N CYS A 79 3.06 -1.37 -0.88
CA CYS A 79 3.41 -2.17 -2.04
C CYS A 79 2.64 -3.52 -2.06
N GLU A 80 2.66 -4.26 -0.96
CA GLU A 80 1.97 -5.57 -0.85
C GLU A 80 0.46 -5.45 -1.07
N VAL A 81 -0.16 -4.39 -0.55
CA VAL A 81 -1.59 -4.10 -0.77
C VAL A 81 -1.88 -3.89 -2.26
N ILE A 82 -1.10 -3.05 -2.96
CA ILE A 82 -1.30 -2.80 -4.39
C ILE A 82 -1.11 -4.09 -5.20
N GLY A 83 -0.06 -4.86 -4.90
CA GLY A 83 0.22 -6.11 -5.60
C GLY A 83 -0.85 -7.18 -5.38
N SER A 84 -1.42 -7.29 -4.18
CA SER A 84 -2.48 -8.25 -3.86
C SER A 84 -3.84 -7.82 -4.39
N GLU A 85 -4.29 -6.59 -4.14
CA GLU A 85 -5.62 -6.13 -4.56
C GLU A 85 -5.76 -6.11 -6.08
N PHE A 86 -4.79 -5.58 -6.81
CA PHE A 86 -4.85 -5.58 -8.27
C PHE A 86 -4.58 -6.95 -8.92
N SER A 87 -4.28 -7.98 -8.13
CA SER A 87 -4.31 -9.37 -8.59
C SER A 87 -5.69 -10.01 -8.59
N LEU A 88 -6.65 -9.41 -7.89
CA LEU A 88 -8.01 -9.93 -7.79
C LEU A 88 -8.96 -9.19 -8.74
N PRO A 89 -10.06 -9.82 -9.18
CA PRO A 89 -11.09 -9.12 -9.94
C PRO A 89 -11.62 -7.98 -9.08
N GLN A 90 -12.01 -6.87 -9.72
CA GLN A 90 -12.53 -5.71 -8.98
C GLN A 90 -13.67 -6.08 -8.02
N ALA A 91 -14.48 -7.08 -8.36
CA ALA A 91 -15.58 -7.58 -7.53
C ALA A 91 -15.13 -8.34 -6.26
N GLU A 92 -13.90 -8.87 -6.22
CA GLU A 92 -13.32 -9.62 -5.11
C GLU A 92 -12.39 -8.77 -4.23
N ARG A 93 -12.03 -7.57 -4.69
CA ARG A 93 -11.17 -6.60 -3.97
C ARG A 93 -11.86 -6.02 -2.74
N VAL A 94 -11.08 -5.77 -1.69
CA VAL A 94 -11.59 -5.17 -0.44
C VAL A 94 -11.33 -3.65 -0.40
N LEU A 95 -10.17 -3.21 -0.86
CA LEU A 95 -9.65 -1.85 -0.74
C LEU A 95 -9.75 -1.04 -2.05
N PHE A 96 -9.59 -1.69 -3.21
CA PHE A 96 -9.59 -1.02 -4.53
C PHE A 96 -10.81 -1.36 -5.36
N LYS A 97 -11.98 -0.99 -4.87
CA LYS A 97 -13.29 -1.36 -5.45
C LYS A 97 -13.74 -0.44 -6.58
N ASN A 98 -13.31 0.82 -6.59
CA ASN A 98 -13.84 1.82 -7.52
C ASN A 98 -12.91 2.10 -8.70
N VAL A 99 -11.72 1.48 -8.74
CA VAL A 99 -10.68 1.77 -9.72
C VAL A 99 -10.06 0.50 -10.28
N GLU A 100 -9.53 0.62 -11.49
CA GLU A 100 -8.69 -0.38 -12.12
C GLU A 100 -7.25 0.12 -12.26
N PRO A 101 -6.28 -0.78 -12.45
CA PRO A 101 -4.90 -0.40 -12.75
C PRO A 101 -4.77 0.46 -14.03
N THR A 102 -5.78 0.45 -14.90
CA THR A 102 -5.84 1.27 -16.11
C THR A 102 -6.56 2.61 -15.91
N THR A 103 -7.01 2.93 -14.70
CA THR A 103 -7.71 4.18 -14.38
C THR A 103 -6.72 5.33 -14.24
N GLU A 104 -6.49 6.03 -15.35
CA GLU A 104 -5.67 7.25 -15.38
C GLU A 104 -6.48 8.49 -14.96
N PRO A 105 -5.90 9.41 -14.18
CA PRO A 105 -6.61 10.62 -13.73
C PRO A 105 -6.78 11.66 -14.84
N LEU A 106 -5.86 11.71 -15.80
CA LEU A 106 -5.79 12.73 -16.84
C LEU A 106 -5.69 12.09 -18.23
N ASP A 107 -6.21 12.79 -19.23
CA ASP A 107 -6.10 12.39 -20.63
C ASP A 107 -4.71 12.69 -21.22
N ALA A 108 -4.50 12.35 -22.49
CA ALA A 108 -3.24 12.58 -23.20
C ALA A 108 -2.86 14.07 -23.34
N ASN A 109 -3.80 14.99 -23.13
CA ASN A 109 -3.58 16.44 -23.18
C ASN A 109 -3.39 17.04 -21.78
N GLY A 110 -3.45 16.22 -20.72
CA GLY A 110 -3.32 16.66 -19.33
C GLY A 110 -4.60 17.21 -18.71
N TYR A 111 -5.76 17.01 -19.32
CA TYR A 111 -7.05 17.40 -18.73
C TYR A 111 -7.60 16.27 -17.85
N GLU A 112 -8.23 16.65 -16.74
CA GLU A 112 -8.88 15.69 -15.84
C GLU A 112 -9.98 14.92 -16.55
N ILE A 113 -9.97 13.59 -16.40
CA ILE A 113 -11.03 12.70 -16.87
C ILE A 113 -12.09 12.64 -15.75
N PRO A 114 -13.28 13.25 -15.90
CA PRO A 114 -14.19 13.46 -14.77
C PRO A 114 -14.64 12.17 -14.09
N GLU A 115 -14.93 11.12 -14.88
CA GLU A 115 -15.34 9.82 -14.34
C GLU A 115 -14.20 9.13 -13.59
N ALA A 116 -12.98 9.14 -14.14
CA ALA A 116 -11.82 8.57 -13.48
C ALA A 116 -11.48 9.31 -12.18
N ALA A 117 -11.52 10.64 -12.20
CA ALA A 117 -11.30 11.46 -11.01
C ALA A 117 -12.35 11.21 -9.92
N ALA A 118 -13.63 11.07 -10.30
CA ALA A 118 -14.69 10.71 -9.37
C ALA A 118 -14.44 9.32 -8.75
N ASN A 119 -14.06 8.34 -9.57
CA ASN A 119 -13.75 6.97 -9.12
C ASN A 119 -12.53 6.90 -8.19
N ILE A 120 -11.45 7.63 -8.50
CA ILE A 120 -10.25 7.74 -7.67
C ILE A 120 -10.61 8.36 -6.32
N LYS A 121 -11.34 9.49 -6.32
CA LYS A 121 -11.80 10.15 -5.07
C LYS A 121 -12.71 9.24 -4.26
N ALA A 122 -13.64 8.52 -4.90
CA ALA A 122 -14.49 7.54 -4.23
C ALA A 122 -13.68 6.39 -3.61
N ASN A 123 -12.63 5.92 -4.28
CA ASN A 123 -11.74 4.92 -3.71
C ASN A 123 -10.93 5.47 -2.53
N ILE A 124 -10.45 6.71 -2.59
CA ILE A 124 -9.77 7.39 -1.47
C ILE A 124 -10.69 7.47 -0.24
N VAL A 125 -11.95 7.89 -0.42
CA VAL A 125 -12.94 7.93 0.67
C VAL A 125 -13.15 6.54 1.26
N HIS A 126 -13.24 5.51 0.41
CA HIS A 126 -13.36 4.12 0.85
C HIS A 126 -12.14 3.65 1.65
N LEU A 127 -10.93 4.00 1.21
CA LEU A 127 -9.68 3.71 1.94
C LEU A 127 -9.67 4.43 3.29
N MET A 128 -9.93 5.74 3.35
CA MET A 128 -9.99 6.49 4.60
C MET A 128 -11.02 5.89 5.57
N SER A 129 -12.21 5.53 5.08
CA SER A 129 -13.23 4.87 5.90
C SER A 129 -12.79 3.50 6.42
N THR A 130 -11.97 2.77 5.66
CA THR A 130 -11.51 1.42 6.04
C THR A 130 -10.31 1.49 6.98
N LEU A 131 -9.37 2.41 6.74
CA LEU A 131 -8.10 2.52 7.47
C LEU A 131 -8.22 3.36 8.75
N TRP A 132 -8.97 4.45 8.68
CA TRP A 132 -9.13 5.41 9.76
C TRP A 132 -10.47 5.25 10.49
N GLY A 133 -11.41 4.48 9.92
CA GLY A 133 -12.74 4.28 10.52
C GLY A 133 -13.65 5.50 10.40
N GLU A 134 -13.23 6.54 9.66
CA GLU A 134 -13.96 7.79 9.47
C GLU A 134 -14.40 7.97 8.02
N THR A 135 -15.67 8.36 7.82
CA THR A 135 -16.19 8.64 6.48
C THR A 135 -16.09 10.12 6.16
N TYR A 136 -15.38 10.44 5.08
CA TYR A 136 -15.20 11.80 4.58
C TYR A 136 -16.13 12.08 3.40
N ALA A 137 -16.47 13.35 3.20
CA ALA A 137 -17.12 13.78 1.97
C ALA A 137 -16.12 13.75 0.81
N VAL A 138 -16.56 13.48 -0.42
CA VAL A 138 -15.69 13.55 -1.62
C VAL A 138 -15.07 14.95 -1.82
N THR A 139 -15.71 15.99 -1.30
CA THR A 139 -15.24 17.39 -1.35
C THR A 139 -14.39 17.78 -0.15
N ASP A 140 -14.08 16.84 0.75
CA ASP A 140 -13.28 17.11 1.93
C ASP A 140 -11.85 17.55 1.52
N PRO A 141 -11.25 18.54 2.20
CA PRO A 141 -9.86 18.94 1.94
C PRO A 141 -8.87 17.77 2.06
N GLU A 142 -9.14 16.81 2.93
CA GLU A 142 -8.27 15.65 3.14
C GLU A 142 -8.32 14.69 1.94
N VAL A 143 -9.52 14.42 1.42
CA VAL A 143 -9.71 13.66 0.18
C VAL A 143 -9.07 14.38 -1.01
N THR A 144 -9.18 15.71 -1.05
CA THR A 144 -8.57 16.54 -2.10
C THR A 144 -7.05 16.41 -2.09
N ARG A 145 -6.43 16.46 -0.91
CA ARG A 145 -4.98 16.31 -0.75
C ARG A 145 -4.47 14.94 -1.19
N ALA A 146 -5.14 13.87 -0.78
CA ALA A 146 -4.79 12.52 -1.21
C ALA A 146 -4.96 12.33 -2.73
N PHE A 147 -5.98 12.95 -3.33
CA PHE A 147 -6.17 12.95 -4.78
C PHE A 147 -5.06 13.73 -5.50
N GLU A 148 -4.68 14.90 -5.01
CA GLU A 148 -3.57 15.69 -5.57
C GLU A 148 -2.25 14.93 -5.49
N LEU A 149 -1.98 14.25 -4.36
CA LEU A 149 -0.82 13.38 -4.21
C LEU A 149 -0.80 12.26 -5.27
N TYR A 150 -1.93 11.61 -5.49
CA TYR A 150 -2.07 10.60 -6.55
C TYR A 150 -1.74 11.18 -7.93
N VAL A 151 -2.38 12.31 -8.29
CA VAL A 151 -2.22 12.93 -9.61
C VAL A 151 -0.77 13.38 -9.83
N GLN A 152 -0.15 14.04 -8.86
CA GLN A 152 1.23 14.52 -8.96
C GLN A 152 2.21 13.36 -9.11
N THR A 153 2.10 12.35 -8.26
CA THR A 153 2.95 11.15 -8.31
C THR A 153 2.80 10.43 -9.65
N TRP A 154 1.56 10.29 -10.12
CA TRP A 154 1.26 9.69 -11.41
C TRP A 154 1.85 10.47 -12.59
N GLN A 155 1.66 11.80 -12.61
CA GLN A 155 2.17 12.67 -13.68
C GLN A 155 3.70 12.61 -13.76
N GLU A 156 4.38 12.74 -12.61
CA GLU A 156 5.85 12.70 -12.54
C GLU A 156 6.38 11.35 -13.00
N GLY A 157 5.83 10.26 -12.47
CA GLY A 157 6.31 8.92 -12.79
C GLY A 157 5.99 8.48 -14.21
N LYS A 158 4.78 8.75 -14.73
CA LYS A 158 4.39 8.39 -16.10
C LYS A 158 5.32 9.02 -17.14
N ALA A 159 5.83 10.22 -16.88
CA ALA A 159 6.83 10.87 -17.73
C ALA A 159 8.21 10.19 -17.72
N LEU A 160 8.47 9.28 -16.77
CA LEU A 160 9.76 8.61 -16.57
C LEU A 160 9.73 7.11 -16.90
N VAL A 161 8.56 6.45 -16.91
CA VAL A 161 8.42 4.98 -17.09
C VAL A 161 9.12 4.45 -18.33
N ASN A 162 8.98 5.14 -19.47
CA ASN A 162 9.52 4.69 -20.76
C ASN A 162 10.84 5.38 -21.14
N LYS A 163 11.41 6.18 -20.22
CA LYS A 163 12.72 6.78 -20.44
C LYS A 163 13.82 5.77 -20.21
N ASP A 164 14.94 5.99 -20.88
CA ASP A 164 16.17 5.22 -20.66
C ASP A 164 16.60 5.33 -19.17
N PRO A 165 16.88 4.21 -18.48
CA PRO A 165 17.38 4.24 -17.10
C PRO A 165 18.64 5.08 -16.92
N GLU A 166 19.54 5.13 -17.91
CA GLU A 166 20.76 5.96 -17.87
C GLU A 166 20.44 7.47 -17.95
N MET A 167 19.22 7.83 -18.36
CA MET A 167 18.70 9.21 -18.38
C MET A 167 17.70 9.49 -17.25
N GLY A 168 17.69 8.66 -16.19
CA GLY A 168 16.79 8.81 -15.05
C GLY A 168 15.38 8.23 -15.27
N GLY A 169 15.23 7.27 -16.18
CA GLY A 169 13.99 6.50 -16.33
C GLY A 169 13.72 5.53 -15.17
N LEU A 170 12.46 5.16 -14.99
CA LEU A 170 12.01 4.27 -13.90
C LEU A 170 11.75 2.82 -14.33
N GLY A 171 11.71 2.57 -15.65
CA GLY A 171 11.29 1.29 -16.21
C GLY A 171 9.83 0.95 -15.90
N THR A 172 9.33 -0.08 -16.58
CA THR A 172 7.98 -0.60 -16.34
C THR A 172 7.93 -1.53 -15.13
N GLY A 173 9.07 -2.08 -14.69
CA GLY A 173 9.11 -3.00 -13.55
C GLY A 173 8.59 -2.38 -12.25
N PHE A 174 7.73 -3.11 -11.56
CA PHE A 174 7.13 -2.76 -10.29
C PHE A 174 7.00 -4.02 -9.44
N ALA A 175 8.00 -4.31 -8.61
CA ALA A 175 7.99 -5.51 -7.77
C ALA A 175 7.68 -5.16 -6.31
N CYS A 176 6.62 -5.76 -5.77
CA CYS A 176 6.30 -5.75 -4.34
C CYS A 176 6.60 -7.13 -3.77
N GLY A 177 7.46 -7.18 -2.75
CA GLY A 177 7.78 -8.42 -2.04
C GLY A 177 8.88 -9.28 -2.67
N GLY A 178 9.29 -10.30 -1.91
CA GLY A 178 10.38 -11.20 -2.24
C GLY A 178 9.92 -12.48 -2.95
N ASN A 179 10.56 -12.72 -4.10
CA ASN A 179 10.73 -13.97 -4.84
C ASN A 179 9.66 -14.40 -5.87
N PHE A 180 10.21 -14.78 -7.03
CA PHE A 180 9.64 -15.07 -8.35
C PHE A 180 8.83 -16.37 -8.43
N THR A 181 7.87 -16.54 -7.52
CA THR A 181 6.93 -17.68 -7.61
C THR A 181 5.99 -17.51 -8.80
N SER A 182 5.36 -18.59 -9.27
CA SER A 182 4.44 -18.54 -10.41
C SER A 182 3.13 -17.82 -10.10
N ASN A 183 2.84 -17.54 -8.82
CA ASN A 183 1.57 -16.98 -8.34
C ASN A 183 1.82 -15.90 -7.28
N ASN A 184 0.89 -14.95 -7.11
CA ASN A 184 0.89 -14.05 -5.97
C ASN A 184 0.75 -14.86 -4.67
N TYR A 185 1.68 -14.69 -3.73
CA TYR A 185 1.74 -15.51 -2.52
C TYR A 185 0.60 -15.22 -1.52
N LEU A 186 0.00 -14.03 -1.58
CA LEU A 186 -1.11 -13.61 -0.72
C LEU A 186 -2.44 -14.13 -1.28
N THR A 187 -2.67 -13.96 -2.57
CA THR A 187 -3.96 -14.27 -3.20
C THR A 187 -4.01 -15.65 -3.84
N GLY A 188 -2.84 -16.27 -4.07
CA GLY A 188 -2.71 -17.53 -4.81
C GLY A 188 -2.92 -17.40 -6.32
N VAL A 189 -3.28 -16.20 -6.80
CA VAL A 189 -3.57 -15.95 -8.22
C VAL A 189 -2.31 -16.13 -9.06
N PRO A 190 -2.33 -16.99 -10.10
CA PRO A 190 -1.20 -17.16 -11.00
C PRO A 190 -0.83 -15.86 -11.71
N PHE A 191 0.47 -15.65 -11.88
CA PHE A 191 0.99 -14.61 -12.74
C PHE A 191 1.05 -15.09 -14.22
N GLY A 192 0.92 -14.20 -15.20
CA GLY A 192 0.97 -14.53 -16.64
C GLY A 192 -0.42 -14.79 -17.24
N PRO A 193 -0.55 -15.14 -18.53
CA PRO A 193 -1.84 -15.18 -19.25
C PRO A 193 -2.84 -16.21 -18.68
N ALA A 194 -4.12 -15.92 -18.87
CA ALA A 194 -5.21 -16.78 -18.40
C ALA A 194 -5.27 -18.12 -19.12
N ALA A 195 -5.43 -19.21 -18.36
CA ALA A 195 -5.82 -20.49 -18.95
C ALA A 195 -7.24 -20.37 -19.54
N GLU A 196 -7.53 -21.14 -20.59
CA GLU A 196 -8.85 -21.12 -21.21
C GLU A 196 -9.94 -21.49 -20.18
N GLY A 197 -10.86 -20.55 -19.92
CA GLY A 197 -11.92 -20.69 -18.92
C GLY A 197 -11.59 -20.13 -17.53
N ASP A 198 -10.36 -19.67 -17.29
CA ASP A 198 -9.99 -18.94 -16.08
C ASP A 198 -10.52 -17.51 -16.13
N LYS A 199 -11.22 -17.09 -15.07
CA LYS A 199 -11.81 -15.75 -14.94
C LYS A 199 -11.05 -14.87 -13.95
N SER A 200 -10.00 -15.41 -13.34
CA SER A 200 -9.11 -14.63 -12.49
C SER A 200 -8.45 -13.53 -13.34
N PRO A 201 -8.20 -12.34 -12.81
CA PRO A 201 -7.40 -11.33 -13.47
C PRO A 201 -5.98 -11.78 -13.22
N HIS A 202 -5.56 -12.67 -14.10
CA HIS A 202 -4.16 -12.88 -14.39
C HIS A 202 -3.47 -11.54 -14.37
N ILE A 203 -2.58 -11.36 -13.40
CA ILE A 203 -1.91 -10.10 -13.19
C ILE A 203 -1.14 -9.81 -14.49
N ALA A 204 -1.66 -8.90 -15.33
CA ALA A 204 -1.00 -8.44 -16.56
C ALA A 204 0.34 -7.74 -16.25
N TRP A 205 0.46 -7.34 -15.00
CA TRP A 205 1.68 -7.00 -14.30
C TRP A 205 2.41 -8.32 -13.97
N ARG A 206 2.73 -9.11 -14.98
CA ARG A 206 3.82 -10.10 -14.97
C ARG A 206 4.23 -10.25 -16.42
N GLY A 207 4.84 -9.20 -16.96
CA GLY A 207 5.32 -9.21 -18.32
C GLY A 207 6.64 -9.93 -18.38
N ASP A 208 6.58 -11.11 -18.95
CA ASP A 208 7.70 -11.73 -19.59
C ASP A 208 7.99 -11.06 -20.95
N GLY A 209 9.22 -10.85 -21.40
CA GLY A 209 10.45 -11.34 -20.84
C GLY A 209 10.34 -12.79 -20.40
N GLU A 210 10.44 -12.98 -19.08
CA GLU A 210 9.96 -14.10 -18.22
C GLU A 210 9.60 -13.62 -16.77
N GLY A 211 8.71 -12.62 -16.60
CA GLY A 211 7.83 -12.60 -15.43
C GLY A 211 8.09 -11.65 -14.26
N GLY A 212 8.19 -10.33 -14.51
CA GLY A 212 8.12 -9.28 -13.49
C GLY A 212 6.85 -8.43 -13.57
N VAL A 213 6.33 -7.98 -12.42
CA VAL A 213 5.15 -7.13 -12.34
C VAL A 213 5.41 -5.77 -13.03
N ASN A 214 4.56 -5.36 -13.98
CA ASN A 214 4.78 -4.20 -14.86
C ASN A 214 3.74 -3.11 -14.61
N ASP A 215 4.18 -1.92 -14.23
CA ASP A 215 3.42 -0.68 -14.06
C ASP A 215 3.68 0.35 -15.18
N PRO A 216 3.22 0.08 -16.42
CA PRO A 216 3.49 0.94 -17.56
C PRO A 216 2.73 2.28 -17.49
N LEU A 217 1.63 2.34 -16.73
CA LEU A 217 0.81 3.54 -16.59
C LEU A 217 1.13 4.34 -15.32
N TYR A 218 2.04 3.86 -14.48
CA TYR A 218 2.42 4.44 -13.18
C TYR A 218 1.28 4.57 -12.16
N THR A 219 0.14 3.92 -12.40
CA THR A 219 -1.05 3.98 -11.55
C THR A 219 -0.84 3.19 -10.27
N GLY A 220 -0.16 2.03 -10.34
CA GLY A 220 0.16 1.22 -9.16
C GLY A 220 1.07 1.97 -8.19
N ARG A 221 2.15 2.59 -8.70
CA ARG A 221 3.06 3.41 -7.90
C ARG A 221 2.42 4.69 -7.36
N ALA A 222 1.52 5.30 -8.11
CA ALA A 222 0.73 6.43 -7.60
C ALA A 222 -0.19 6.02 -6.44
N TRP A 223 -0.84 4.86 -6.53
CA TRP A 223 -1.63 4.32 -5.41
C TRP A 223 -0.77 3.92 -4.22
N MET A 224 0.45 3.43 -4.45
CA MET A 224 1.41 3.18 -3.37
C MET A 224 1.73 4.47 -2.59
N ALA A 225 1.90 5.60 -3.27
CA ALA A 225 2.11 6.89 -2.57
C ALA A 225 0.89 7.30 -1.72
N VAL A 226 -0.33 7.10 -2.22
CA VAL A 226 -1.55 7.33 -1.42
C VAL A 226 -1.62 6.38 -0.23
N MET A 227 -1.32 5.09 -0.41
CA MET A 227 -1.28 4.14 0.71
C MET A 227 -0.24 4.55 1.75
N VAL A 228 0.95 4.97 1.32
CA VAL A 228 1.99 5.48 2.24
C VAL A 228 1.48 6.65 3.06
N TYR A 229 0.82 7.61 2.39
CA TYR A 229 0.20 8.76 3.04
C TYR A 229 -0.84 8.34 4.10
N LEU A 230 -1.73 7.41 3.77
CA LEU A 230 -2.79 6.98 4.69
C LEU A 230 -2.28 6.12 5.86
N LEU A 231 -1.28 5.25 5.60
CA LEU A 231 -0.71 4.33 6.60
C LEU A 231 0.26 5.01 7.56
N SER A 232 0.88 6.12 7.13
CA SER A 232 1.78 6.89 7.99
C SER A 232 1.06 7.94 8.85
N ASP A 233 -0.24 8.17 8.60
CA ASP A 233 -1.04 9.11 9.37
C ASP A 233 -1.27 8.65 10.82
N ALA A 234 -1.36 9.62 11.73
CA ALA A 234 -1.60 9.37 13.15
C ALA A 234 -2.90 8.57 13.39
N THR A 235 -3.94 8.80 12.59
CA THR A 235 -5.24 8.11 12.70
C THR A 235 -5.12 6.60 12.41
N PHE A 236 -4.10 6.19 11.64
CA PHE A 236 -3.83 4.78 11.43
C PHE A 236 -3.01 4.16 12.57
N VAL A 237 -2.00 4.87 13.09
CA VAL A 237 -1.01 4.31 14.02
C VAL A 237 -1.32 4.54 15.51
N TYR A 238 -2.38 5.29 15.84
CA TYR A 238 -2.88 5.48 17.21
C TYR A 238 -4.24 4.83 17.44
N ASP A 239 -4.50 4.48 18.69
CA ASP A 239 -5.84 4.15 19.20
C ASP A 239 -6.44 5.42 19.84
N LEU A 240 -7.72 5.71 19.55
CA LEU A 240 -8.45 6.91 20.01
C LEU A 240 -9.47 6.58 21.12
#